data_AF-A0A095XB16-F1
#
_entry.id   AF-A0A095XB16-F1
#
_cell.length_a   1.000
_cell.length_b   1.000
_cell.length_c   1.000
_cell.angle_alpha   90.00
_cell.angle_beta   90.00
_cell.angle_gamma   90.00
#
_symmetry.space_group_name_H-M   'P 1'
#
loop_
_entity.id
_entity.type
_entity.pdbx_description
1 polymer ?
#
loop_
_entity_poly.entity_id
_entity_poly.type
_entity_poly.pdbx_seq_one_letter_code
_entity_poly.pdbx_strand_id
1 'polypeptide(L)'
;MESQKFLKHKVSTNTLIKIIPFIVILLIIISDIIFYRVDVMLMPYVTIFYSLIIAFLKNNNRRTLIISYIFVAISLIIFLYLKPNYTINQAKQKLKQNNFKNVEIAQLGYIKPKNILLRGAYVFRTENRKLIIFNNNNGEFYVVND
;
A
#
# COMPACT_ATOMS: atom_id res chain seq x y z
N MET A 1 24.78 50.21 11.05
CA MET A 1 23.81 49.38 10.29
C MET A 1 24.39 47.99 10.16
N GLU A 2 24.00 47.08 11.05
CA GLU A 2 24.35 45.67 10.93
C GLU A 2 23.52 45.04 9.80
N SER A 3 24.18 44.56 8.75
CA SER A 3 23.49 43.77 7.74
C SER A 3 23.18 42.41 8.33
N GLN A 4 21.89 42.13 8.50
CA GLN A 4 21.40 40.79 8.82
C GLN A 4 21.89 39.85 7.70
N LYS A 5 22.93 39.07 8.00
CA LYS A 5 23.36 37.95 7.16
C LYS A 5 22.21 36.94 7.15
N PHE A 6 21.38 37.00 6.10
CA PHE A 6 20.45 35.92 5.81
C PHE A 6 21.27 34.64 5.60
N LEU A 7 21.18 33.72 6.57
CA LEU A 7 21.64 32.34 6.45
C LEU A 7 20.90 31.71 5.27
N LYS A 8 21.49 31.80 4.07
CA LYS A 8 21.09 30.96 2.94
C LYS A 8 21.35 29.52 3.36
N HIS A 9 20.32 28.84 3.85
CA HIS A 9 20.32 27.39 4.05
C HIS A 9 20.51 26.75 2.67
N LYS A 10 21.78 26.53 2.30
CA LYS A 10 22.14 25.79 1.09
C LYS A 10 21.85 24.33 1.39
N VAL A 11 20.62 23.90 1.15
CA VAL A 11 20.26 22.48 1.21
C VAL A 11 21.22 21.75 0.29
N SER A 12 22.10 20.92 0.85
CA SER A 12 23.05 20.18 0.03
C SER A 12 22.25 19.30 -0.92
N THR A 13 22.61 19.27 -2.20
CA THR A 13 22.00 18.37 -3.21
C THR A 13 21.99 16.91 -2.74
N ASN A 14 22.97 16.56 -1.90
CA ASN A 14 23.09 15.27 -1.24
C ASN A 14 21.94 14.96 -0.26
N THR A 15 21.30 15.97 0.33
CA THR A 15 20.12 15.83 1.19
C THR A 15 18.85 15.63 0.36
N LEU A 16 18.73 16.35 -0.77
CA LEU A 16 17.60 16.23 -1.71
C LEU A 16 17.47 14.82 -2.29
N ILE A 17 18.59 14.25 -2.76
CA ILE A 17 18.61 12.89 -3.34
C ILE A 17 18.17 11.82 -2.33
N LYS A 18 18.48 12.03 -1.03
CA LYS A 18 18.13 11.09 0.04
C LYS A 18 16.66 11.12 0.45
N ILE A 19 15.94 12.21 0.16
CA ILE A 19 14.53 12.36 0.49
C ILE A 19 13.64 11.71 -0.58
N ILE A 20 14.11 11.64 -1.83
CA ILE A 20 13.36 11.07 -2.96
C ILE A 20 12.79 9.66 -2.64
N PRO A 21 13.55 8.70 -2.10
CA PRO A 21 13.01 7.38 -1.75
C PRO A 21 11.82 7.45 -0.78
N PHE A 22 11.88 8.32 0.23
CA PHE A 22 10.78 8.50 1.18
C PHE A 22 9.51 9.02 0.50
N ILE A 23 9.65 10.00 -0.40
CA ILE A 23 8.53 10.54 -1.17
C ILE A 23 7.92 9.45 -2.06
N VAL A 24 8.75 8.69 -2.78
CA VAL A 24 8.29 7.59 -3.64
C VAL A 24 7.49 6.56 -2.85
N ILE A 25 7.99 6.14 -1.68
CA ILE A 25 7.28 5.18 -0.82
C ILE A 25 5.97 5.75 -0.29
N LEU A 26 5.95 7.03 0.10
CA LEU A 26 4.72 7.68 0.53
C LEU A 26 3.66 7.69 -0.58
N LEU A 27 4.07 7.98 -1.83
CA LEU A 27 3.17 7.91 -2.98
C LEU A 27 2.65 6.49 -3.23
N ILE A 28 3.50 5.47 -3.06
CA ILE A 28 3.08 4.06 -3.17
C ILE A 28 2.03 3.73 -2.09
N ILE A 29 2.23 4.16 -0.84
CA ILE A 29 1.28 3.94 0.26
C ILE A 29 -0.06 4.61 -0.05
N ILE A 30 -0.05 5.89 -0.44
CA ILE A 30 -1.27 6.64 -0.76
C ILE A 30 -2.03 5.98 -1.92
N SER A 31 -1.31 5.54 -2.95
CA SER A 31 -1.89 4.79 -4.06
C SER A 31 -2.55 3.49 -3.57
N ASP A 32 -1.88 2.71 -2.72
CA ASP A 32 -2.45 1.46 -2.18
C ASP A 32 -3.74 1.72 -1.39
N ILE A 33 -3.75 2.75 -0.52
CA ILE A 33 -4.94 3.17 0.23
C ILE A 33 -6.09 3.54 -0.72
N ILE A 34 -5.82 4.32 -1.77
CA ILE A 34 -6.86 4.77 -2.70
C ILE A 34 -7.47 3.61 -3.48
N PHE A 35 -6.63 2.68 -3.97
CA PHE A 35 -7.08 1.62 -4.87
C PHE A 35 -7.60 0.36 -4.15
N TYR A 36 -7.08 0.06 -2.95
CA TYR A 36 -7.33 -1.18 -2.21
C TYR A 36 -7.99 -0.94 -0.83
N ARG A 37 -8.23 0.32 -0.45
CA ARG A 37 -8.84 0.75 0.82
C ARG A 37 -8.03 0.26 2.03
N VAL A 38 -8.66 -0.02 3.16
CA VAL A 38 -8.01 -0.30 4.47
C VAL A 38 -7.16 -1.60 4.46
N ASP A 39 -7.15 -2.38 3.37
CA ASP A 39 -6.33 -3.60 3.22
C ASP A 39 -4.88 -3.28 2.82
N VAL A 40 -4.32 -2.25 3.43
CA VAL A 40 -2.93 -1.84 3.21
C VAL A 40 -2.08 -2.69 4.14
N MET A 41 -1.20 -3.54 3.59
CA MET A 41 -0.17 -4.18 4.41
C MET A 41 0.77 -3.09 4.92
N LEU A 42 0.47 -2.57 6.10
CA LEU A 42 1.27 -1.54 6.75
C LEU A 42 2.67 -2.06 7.09
N MET A 43 2.82 -3.36 7.36
CA MET A 43 4.07 -3.95 7.84
C MET A 43 5.25 -3.79 6.85
N PRO A 44 5.16 -4.17 5.56
CA PRO A 44 6.21 -3.89 4.59
C PRO A 44 6.56 -2.41 4.48
N TYR A 45 5.57 -1.51 4.54
CA TYR A 45 5.83 -0.07 4.48
C TYR A 45 6.59 0.45 5.69
N VAL A 46 6.21 -0.01 6.89
CA VAL A 46 6.91 0.31 8.13
C VAL A 46 8.36 -0.18 8.06
N THR A 47 8.59 -1.42 7.63
CA THR A 47 9.94 -1.99 7.46
C THR A 47 10.77 -1.20 6.46
N ILE A 48 10.18 -0.82 5.33
CA ILE A 48 10.83 0.02 4.30
C ILE A 48 11.19 1.39 4.90
N PHE A 49 10.26 2.03 5.60
CA PHE A 49 10.46 3.36 6.17
C PHE A 49 11.57 3.38 7.22
N TYR A 50 11.56 2.41 8.15
CA TYR A 50 12.64 2.27 9.14
C TYR A 50 14.00 1.96 8.49
N SER A 51 14.03 1.10 7.48
CA SER A 51 15.27 0.75 6.77
C SER A 51 15.88 1.97 6.09
N LEU A 52 15.05 2.84 5.50
CA LEU A 52 15.49 4.10 4.92
C LEU A 52 15.95 5.11 5.97
N ILE A 53 15.30 5.19 7.14
CA ILE A 53 15.78 6.02 8.27
C ILE A 53 17.18 5.58 8.70
N ILE A 54 17.41 4.27 8.85
CA ILE A 54 18.73 3.72 9.21
C ILE A 54 19.76 4.08 8.14
N ALA A 55 19.42 3.93 6.85
CA ALA A 55 20.31 4.31 5.75
C ALA A 55 20.64 5.81 5.76
N PHE A 56 19.65 6.65 6.05
CA PHE A 56 19.82 8.09 6.15
C PHE A 56 20.77 8.49 7.29
N LEU A 57 20.58 7.91 8.49
CA LEU A 57 21.38 8.21 9.68
C LEU A 57 22.81 7.64 9.60
N LYS A 58 23.00 6.49 8.94
CA LYS A 58 24.29 5.79 8.84
C LYS A 58 24.94 5.94 7.47
N ASN A 59 24.66 7.03 6.75
CA ASN A 59 25.13 7.27 5.38
C ASN A 59 26.66 7.20 5.16
N ASN A 60 27.45 7.34 6.23
CA ASN A 60 28.91 7.25 6.16
C ASN A 60 29.43 5.80 6.19
N ASN A 61 28.57 4.82 6.51
CA ASN A 61 28.91 3.40 6.49
C ASN A 61 28.30 2.72 5.25
N ARG A 62 29.15 2.46 4.25
CA ARG A 62 28.75 1.84 2.98
C ARG A 62 28.09 0.46 3.16
N ARG A 63 28.55 -0.36 4.12
CA ARG A 63 27.97 -1.70 4.36
C ARG A 63 26.54 -1.60 4.89
N THR A 64 26.30 -0.73 5.88
CA THR A 64 24.96 -0.48 6.43
C THR A 64 24.01 0.05 5.37
N LEU A 65 24.48 0.98 4.53
CA LEU A 65 23.70 1.54 3.44
C LEU A 65 23.23 0.46 2.45
N ILE A 66 24.13 -0.43 2.01
CA ILE A 66 23.82 -1.53 1.10
C ILE A 66 22.79 -2.48 1.73
N ILE A 67 23.01 -2.89 2.98
CA ILE A 67 22.11 -3.81 3.69
C ILE A 67 20.70 -3.20 3.80
N SER A 68 20.59 -1.93 4.20
CA SER A 68 19.31 -1.23 4.27
C SER A 68 18.58 -1.20 2.92
N TYR A 69 19.28 -0.93 1.82
CA TYR A 69 18.66 -0.93 0.50
C TYR A 69 18.23 -2.33 0.04
N ILE A 70 19.00 -3.38 0.38
CA ILE A 70 18.59 -4.77 0.12
C ILE A 70 17.31 -5.10 0.90
N PHE A 71 17.23 -4.74 2.18
CA PHE A 71 16.02 -4.93 2.98
C PHE A 71 14.81 -4.19 2.41
N VAL A 72 15.00 -2.95 1.94
CA VAL A 72 13.96 -2.18 1.25
C VAL A 72 13.50 -2.91 -0.02
N ALA A 73 14.43 -3.39 -0.84
CA ALA A 73 14.11 -4.10 -2.08
C ALA A 73 13.35 -5.41 -1.82
N ILE A 74 13.80 -6.24 -0.87
CA ILE A 74 13.12 -7.48 -0.47
C ILE A 74 11.72 -7.18 0.05
N SER A 75 11.58 -6.19 0.94
CA SER A 75 10.29 -5.79 1.49
C SER A 75 9.32 -5.31 0.39
N LEU A 76 9.84 -4.58 -0.60
CA LEU A 76 9.06 -4.14 -1.75
C LEU A 76 8.63 -5.31 -2.63
N ILE A 77 9.51 -6.28 -2.91
CA ILE A 77 9.18 -7.48 -3.69
C ILE A 77 8.09 -8.29 -2.98
N ILE A 78 8.24 -8.53 -1.67
CA ILE A 78 7.23 -9.22 -0.86
C ILE A 78 5.91 -8.46 -0.90
N PHE A 79 5.94 -7.13 -0.72
CA PHE A 79 4.75 -6.30 -0.83
C PHE A 79 4.05 -6.45 -2.18
N LEU A 80 4.81 -6.36 -3.28
CA LEU A 80 4.26 -6.48 -4.64
C LEU A 80 3.68 -7.87 -4.90
N TYR A 81 4.31 -8.91 -4.37
CA TYR A 81 3.84 -10.29 -4.49
C TYR A 81 2.54 -10.54 -3.72
N LEU A 82 2.41 -9.96 -2.52
CA LEU A 82 1.25 -10.14 -1.65
C LEU A 82 0.12 -9.13 -1.93
N LYS A 83 0.32 -8.22 -2.89
CA LYS A 83 -0.67 -7.21 -3.27
C LYS A 83 -1.84 -7.86 -4.01
N PRO A 84 -3.09 -7.40 -3.83
CA PRO A 84 -4.23 -7.95 -4.57
C PRO A 84 -4.12 -7.67 -6.06
N ASN A 85 -4.56 -8.61 -6.89
CA ASN A 85 -4.58 -8.45 -8.35
C ASN A 85 -5.73 -7.56 -8.83
N TYR A 86 -6.82 -7.50 -8.06
CA TYR A 86 -7.99 -6.68 -8.37
C TYR A 86 -8.09 -5.52 -7.39
N THR A 87 -8.15 -4.30 -7.93
CA THR A 87 -8.61 -3.13 -7.18
C THR A 87 -10.10 -3.25 -6.89
N ILE A 88 -10.59 -2.44 -5.96
CA ILE A 88 -12.01 -2.32 -5.66
C ILE A 88 -12.84 -1.95 -6.90
N ASN A 89 -12.32 -1.03 -7.72
CA ASN A 89 -13.04 -0.56 -8.91
C ASN A 89 -13.12 -1.65 -9.98
N GLN A 90 -12.05 -2.42 -10.17
CA GLN A 90 -12.04 -3.57 -11.06
C GLN A 90 -12.99 -4.67 -10.55
N ALA A 91 -13.01 -4.93 -9.23
CA ALA A 91 -13.95 -5.87 -8.63
C ALA A 91 -15.41 -5.44 -8.86
N LYS A 92 -15.74 -4.15 -8.64
CA LYS A 92 -17.06 -3.60 -8.96
C LYS A 92 -17.43 -3.75 -10.44
N GLN A 93 -16.49 -3.49 -11.34
CA GLN A 93 -16.71 -3.66 -12.78
C GLN A 93 -16.99 -5.11 -13.13
N LYS A 94 -16.21 -6.06 -12.58
CA LYS A 94 -16.43 -7.50 -12.79
C LYS A 94 -17.80 -7.94 -12.27
N LEU A 95 -18.23 -7.45 -11.11
CA LEU A 95 -19.58 -7.72 -10.59
C LEU A 95 -20.69 -7.14 -11.47
N LYS A 96 -20.51 -5.92 -11.98
CA LYS A 96 -21.46 -5.31 -12.93
C LYS A 96 -21.59 -6.10 -14.23
N GLN A 97 -20.48 -6.65 -14.74
CA GLN A 97 -20.49 -7.55 -15.90
C GLN A 97 -21.25 -8.86 -15.63
N ASN A 98 -21.37 -9.26 -14.36
CA ASN A 98 -22.09 -10.45 -13.91
C ASN A 98 -23.51 -10.13 -13.40
N ASN A 99 -24.17 -9.10 -13.96
CA ASN A 99 -25.55 -8.70 -13.65
C ASN A 99 -25.82 -8.14 -12.23
N PHE A 100 -24.79 -7.91 -11.41
CA PHE A 100 -24.97 -7.21 -10.13
C PHE A 100 -24.97 -5.70 -10.35
N LYS A 101 -26.17 -5.13 -10.54
CA LYS A 101 -26.38 -3.68 -10.63
C LYS A 101 -26.29 -3.07 -9.22
N ASN A 102 -25.69 -1.88 -9.13
CA ASN A 102 -25.56 -1.09 -7.89
C ASN A 102 -25.01 -1.87 -6.69
N VAL A 103 -23.72 -2.20 -6.78
CA VAL A 103 -22.93 -2.79 -5.69
C VAL A 103 -22.16 -1.72 -4.93
N GLU A 104 -22.40 -1.66 -3.63
CA GLU A 104 -21.66 -0.83 -2.68
C GLU A 104 -20.66 -1.67 -1.90
N ILE A 105 -19.53 -1.10 -1.52
CA ILE A 105 -18.64 -1.81 -0.59
C ILE A 105 -19.30 -1.80 0.77
N ALA A 106 -19.60 -2.98 1.27
CA ALA A 106 -19.98 -3.13 2.65
C ALA A 106 -18.71 -2.95 3.50
N GLN A 107 -18.68 -1.98 4.42
CA GLN A 107 -17.70 -1.95 5.52
C GLN A 107 -18.05 -3.01 6.58
N LEU A 108 -18.56 -4.16 6.16
CA LEU A 108 -18.71 -5.30 7.04
C LEU A 108 -17.32 -5.87 7.21
N GLY A 109 -16.85 -5.86 8.46
CA GLY A 109 -15.48 -6.16 8.85
C GLY A 109 -14.89 -7.31 8.04
N TYR A 110 -13.62 -7.13 7.67
CA TYR A 110 -12.78 -8.09 6.96
C TYR A 110 -13.16 -9.54 7.23
N ILE A 111 -13.43 -10.29 6.16
CA ILE A 111 -13.39 -11.74 6.25
C ILE A 111 -11.98 -12.09 6.69
N LYS A 112 -11.87 -12.71 7.87
CA LYS A 112 -10.59 -13.09 8.46
C LYS A 112 -9.81 -13.87 7.39
N PRO A 113 -8.60 -13.41 7.01
CA PRO A 113 -7.86 -14.06 5.94
C PRO A 113 -7.56 -15.51 6.33
N LYS A 114 -7.62 -16.43 5.36
CA LYS A 114 -7.36 -17.86 5.58
C LYS A 114 -5.95 -18.12 6.13
N ASN A 115 -4.99 -17.23 5.85
CA ASN A 115 -3.65 -17.24 6.42
C ASN A 115 -3.05 -15.82 6.42
N ILE A 116 -1.89 -15.64 7.05
CA ILE A 116 -1.18 -14.36 7.17
C ILE A 116 -0.71 -13.77 5.82
N LEU A 117 -0.68 -14.59 4.76
CA LEU A 117 -0.12 -14.24 3.45
C LEU A 117 -1.19 -13.91 2.39
N LEU A 118 -2.43 -14.36 2.55
CA LEU A 118 -3.50 -14.12 1.58
C LEU A 118 -4.26 -12.86 1.99
N ARG A 119 -4.06 -11.78 1.21
CA ARG A 119 -4.93 -10.60 1.28
C ARG A 119 -6.37 -10.98 0.92
N GLY A 120 -7.28 -10.32 1.62
CA GLY A 120 -8.63 -10.78 1.90
C GLY A 120 -9.59 -10.76 0.72
N ALA A 121 -10.88 -10.92 1.01
CA ALA A 121 -11.93 -10.73 0.02
C ALA A 121 -12.57 -9.35 0.19
N TYR A 122 -12.99 -8.72 -0.91
CA TYR A 122 -13.85 -7.55 -0.83
C TYR A 122 -15.29 -8.01 -0.58
N VAL A 123 -15.94 -7.39 0.38
CA VAL A 123 -17.37 -7.62 0.65
C VAL A 123 -18.18 -6.51 0.01
N PHE A 124 -19.06 -6.88 -0.90
CA PHE A 124 -20.02 -5.97 -1.52
C PHE A 124 -21.42 -6.26 -1.00
N ARG A 125 -22.24 -5.22 -0.90
CA ARG A 125 -23.66 -5.30 -0.65
C ARG A 125 -24.41 -4.91 -1.92
N THR A 126 -25.41 -5.71 -2.27
CA THR A 126 -26.34 -5.42 -3.37
C THR A 126 -27.56 -4.64 -2.87
N GLU A 127 -28.36 -4.10 -3.79
CA GLU A 127 -29.64 -3.42 -3.48
C GLU A 127 -30.58 -4.29 -2.63
N ASN A 128 -30.61 -5.61 -2.89
CA ASN A 128 -31.42 -6.59 -2.17
C ASN A 128 -30.80 -7.00 -0.82
N ARG A 129 -29.84 -6.23 -0.30
CA ARG A 129 -29.07 -6.50 0.94
C ARG A 129 -28.26 -7.80 0.95
N LYS A 130 -28.19 -8.54 -0.17
CA LYS A 130 -27.34 -9.73 -0.29
C LYS A 130 -25.87 -9.33 -0.25
N LEU A 131 -25.07 -10.14 0.43
CA LEU A 131 -23.62 -9.98 0.51
C LEU A 131 -22.93 -10.76 -0.60
N ILE A 132 -21.92 -10.17 -1.20
CA ILE A 132 -21.07 -10.79 -2.20
C ILE A 132 -19.65 -10.76 -1.68
N ILE A 133 -19.03 -11.93 -1.64
CA ILE A 133 -17.63 -12.08 -1.24
C ILE A 133 -16.83 -12.24 -2.51
N PHE A 134 -15.95 -11.28 -2.78
CA PHE A 134 -15.11 -11.23 -3.98
C PHE A 134 -13.66 -11.47 -3.60
N ASN A 135 -13.06 -12.53 -4.12
CA ASN A 135 -11.65 -12.83 -3.94
C ASN A 135 -10.81 -11.84 -4.76
N ASN A 136 -10.04 -11.00 -4.09
CA ASN A 136 -9.28 -9.92 -4.73
C ASN A 136 -8.00 -10.40 -5.45
N ASN A 137 -7.66 -11.70 -5.37
CA ASN A 137 -6.49 -12.29 -6.04
C ASN A 137 -6.86 -12.97 -7.36
N ASN A 138 -7.94 -13.75 -7.41
CA ASN A 138 -8.36 -14.47 -8.63
C ASN A 138 -9.63 -13.87 -9.27
N GLY A 139 -10.32 -12.96 -8.56
CA GLY A 139 -11.54 -12.33 -9.01
C GLY A 139 -12.77 -13.23 -9.03
N GLU A 140 -12.69 -14.43 -8.45
CA GLU A 140 -13.87 -15.25 -8.19
C GLU A 140 -14.73 -14.59 -7.12
N PHE A 141 -16.03 -14.81 -7.17
CA PHE A 141 -16.95 -14.30 -6.16
C PHE A 141 -18.10 -15.26 -5.94
N TYR A 142 -18.70 -15.18 -4.76
CA TYR A 142 -19.92 -15.91 -4.43
C TYR A 142 -20.87 -15.02 -3.65
N VAL A 143 -22.16 -15.29 -3.82
CA VAL A 143 -23.23 -14.64 -3.08
C VAL A 143 -23.45 -15.42 -1.79
N VAL A 144 -23.41 -14.73 -0.65
CA VAL A 144 -23.83 -15.31 0.62
C VAL A 144 -25.36 -15.31 0.61
N ASN A 145 -25.94 -16.49 0.40
CA ASN A 145 -27.35 -16.72 0.68
C ASN A 145 -27.46 -17.20 2.13
N ASP A 146 -28.48 -16.71 2.85
CA ASP A 146 -28.83 -17.20 4.19
C ASP A 146 -29.13 -18.71 4.18
#